data_AF-A0A2T4MZL7-F1
#
_entry.id   AF-A0A2T4MZL7-F1
#
_cell.length_a   1.000
_cell.length_b   1.000
_cell.length_c   1.000
_cell.angle_alpha   90.00
_cell.angle_beta   90.00
_cell.angle_gamma   90.00
#
_symmetry.space_group_name_H-M   'P 1'
#
loop_
_entity.id
_entity.type
_entity.pdbx_description
1 polymer ?
#
loop_
_entity_poly.entity_id
_entity_poly.type
_entity_poly.pdbx_seq_one_letter_code
_entity_poly.pdbx_strand_id
1 'polypeptide(L)'
;MTNKKIFMIEALIKSEQAVDVFLVNGICLKGRLVAQTSGYLVLSDFMAKKAPQIIYRHAISTIVPIGAFDVESALVDPMLPECKQGEALLDAIMSQNLSTSVFMMNGIRLVGILVSQTEESFLMKVFNGCQEIRKAAIATIVPS
;
A
#
# COMPACT_ATOMS: atom_id res chain seq x y z
N MET A 1 -16.25 -15.60 6.60
CA MET A 1 -14.88 -15.45 6.09
C MET A 1 -14.23 -14.32 6.87
N THR A 2 -13.24 -14.64 7.70
CA THR A 2 -12.57 -13.66 8.57
C THR A 2 -11.85 -12.64 7.69
N ASN A 3 -12.20 -11.36 7.85
CA ASN A 3 -11.66 -10.26 7.04
C ASN A 3 -10.22 -9.98 7.50
N LYS A 4 -9.25 -10.78 7.03
CA LYS A 4 -7.84 -10.64 7.43
C LYS A 4 -7.28 -9.35 6.83
N LYS A 5 -6.84 -8.43 7.70
CA LYS A 5 -6.16 -7.20 7.29
C LYS A 5 -4.66 -7.48 7.12
N ILE A 6 -4.10 -7.07 5.99
CA ILE A 6 -2.68 -7.23 5.68
C ILE A 6 -2.01 -5.87 5.83
N PHE A 7 -1.02 -5.82 6.71
CA PHE A 7 -0.27 -4.62 7.05
C PHE A 7 1.12 -4.65 6.41
N MET A 8 1.17 -4.24 5.14
CA MET A 8 2.36 -4.35 4.32
C MET A 8 3.55 -3.54 4.85
N ILE A 9 3.33 -2.33 5.36
CA ILE A 9 4.41 -1.45 5.84
C ILE A 9 5.08 -2.00 7.09
N GLU A 10 4.29 -2.51 8.03
CA GLU A 10 4.78 -3.20 9.22
C GLU A 10 5.67 -4.38 8.84
N ALA A 11 5.24 -5.17 7.85
CA ALA A 11 6.02 -6.31 7.36
C ALA A 11 7.33 -5.86 6.69
N LEU A 12 7.30 -4.81 5.85
CA LEU A 12 8.48 -4.27 5.17
C LEU A 12 9.51 -3.66 6.13
N ILE A 13 9.06 -3.01 7.20
CA ILE A 13 9.95 -2.50 8.26
C ILE A 13 10.64 -3.66 8.98
N LYS A 14 9.90 -4.71 9.32
CA LYS A 14 10.45 -5.88 10.02
C LYS A 14 11.44 -6.68 9.16
N SER A 15 11.18 -6.79 7.87
CA SER A 15 12.05 -7.53 6.94
C SER A 15 13.22 -6.70 6.41
N GLU A 16 13.25 -5.39 6.70
CA GLU A 16 14.18 -4.42 6.13
C GLU A 16 14.25 -4.50 4.58
N GLN A 17 13.14 -4.86 3.95
CA GLN A 17 13.10 -5.03 2.50
C GLN A 17 13.21 -3.67 1.80
N ALA A 18 13.94 -3.67 0.69
CA ALA A 18 14.07 -2.49 -0.17
C ALA A 18 12.71 -2.13 -0.79
N VAL A 19 12.43 -0.84 -0.92
CA VAL A 19 11.19 -0.31 -1.50
C VAL A 19 11.46 0.87 -2.43
N ASP A 20 10.59 1.01 -3.43
CA ASP A 20 10.39 2.23 -4.21
C ASP A 20 9.11 2.93 -3.69
N VAL A 21 9.26 4.15 -3.20
CA VAL A 21 8.16 5.01 -2.71
C VAL A 21 7.86 6.06 -3.75
N PHE A 22 6.67 6.01 -4.33
CA PHE A 22 6.17 6.99 -5.27
C PHE A 22 5.39 8.07 -4.53
N LEU A 23 5.74 9.31 -4.80
CA LEU A 23 5.05 10.48 -4.29
C LEU A 23 3.93 10.89 -5.24
N VAL A 24 2.94 11.61 -4.71
CA VAL A 24 1.79 12.13 -5.47
C VAL A 24 2.19 13.02 -6.66
N ASN A 25 3.35 13.67 -6.57
CA ASN A 25 3.93 14.50 -7.63
C ASN A 25 4.73 13.70 -8.69
N GLY A 26 4.81 12.37 -8.55
CA GLY A 26 5.52 11.49 -9.47
C GLY A 26 6.99 11.24 -9.15
N ILE A 27 7.56 11.85 -8.09
CA ILE A 27 8.93 11.55 -7.65
C ILE A 27 9.00 10.13 -7.07
N CYS A 28 10.04 9.39 -7.43
CA CYS A 28 10.34 8.06 -6.89
C CYS A 28 11.53 8.14 -5.92
N LEU A 29 11.30 7.81 -4.65
CA LEU A 29 12.33 7.68 -3.62
C LEU A 29 12.64 6.21 -3.40
N LYS A 30 13.92 5.87 -3.21
CA LYS A 30 14.35 4.48 -3.00
C LYS A 30 15.03 4.32 -1.66
N GLY A 31 14.78 3.20 -0.99
CA GLY A 31 15.40 2.93 0.30
C GLY A 31 14.76 1.77 1.06
N ARG A 32 14.92 1.76 2.38
CA ARG A 32 14.24 0.84 3.31
C ARG A 32 13.39 1.63 4.28
N LEU A 33 12.21 1.11 4.60
CA LEU A 33 11.37 1.69 5.64
C LEU A 33 11.91 1.25 7.00
N VAL A 34 12.16 2.21 7.89
CA VAL A 34 12.73 1.92 9.22
C VAL A 34 11.78 2.25 10.36
N ALA A 35 10.82 3.16 10.12
CA ALA A 35 9.81 3.51 11.10
C ALA A 35 8.57 4.08 10.40
N GLN A 36 7.44 4.00 11.10
CA GLN A 36 6.19 4.61 10.67
C GLN A 36 5.41 5.19 11.85
N THR A 37 4.63 6.23 11.56
CA THR A 37 3.63 6.81 12.45
C THR A 37 2.33 7.02 11.67
N SER A 38 1.27 7.54 12.30
CA SER A 38 0.05 7.96 11.61
C SER A 38 0.28 9.09 10.60
N GLY A 39 1.29 9.93 10.77
CA GLY A 39 1.52 11.10 9.90
C GLY A 39 2.59 10.91 8.82
N TYR A 40 3.58 10.07 9.08
CA TYR A 40 4.77 9.96 8.23
C TYR A 40 5.43 8.58 8.28
N LEU A 41 6.27 8.31 7.27
CA LEU A 41 7.20 7.20 7.20
C LEU A 41 8.64 7.71 7.29
N VAL A 42 9.55 6.87 7.77
CA VAL A 42 10.99 7.14 7.75
C VAL A 42 11.65 6.20 6.75
N LEU A 43 12.32 6.77 5.75
CA LEU A 43 13.02 6.07 4.68
C LEU A 43 14.54 6.24 4.86
N SER A 44 15.26 5.14 4.99
CA SER A 44 16.73 5.12 4.98
C SER A 44 17.27 4.75 3.60
N ASP A 45 18.40 5.33 3.21
CA ASP A 45 19.09 4.98 1.96
C ASP A 45 19.82 3.62 2.12
N PHE A 46 20.09 2.94 1.00
CA PHE A 46 20.84 1.67 0.96
C PHE A 46 22.29 1.84 1.43
N MET A 47 22.86 3.02 1.21
CA MET A 47 24.15 3.40 1.74
C MET A 47 23.92 4.29 2.95
N ALA A 48 24.27 3.83 4.16
CA ALA A 48 24.18 4.55 5.44
C ALA A 48 25.03 5.85 5.53
N LYS A 49 25.44 6.39 4.38
CA LYS A 49 26.16 7.66 4.21
C LYS A 49 25.22 8.85 4.16
N LYS A 50 23.92 8.65 3.91
CA LYS A 50 22.92 9.73 3.89
C LYS A 50 22.03 9.66 5.13
N ALA A 51 21.64 10.83 5.61
CA ALA A 51 20.67 10.95 6.69
C ALA A 51 19.31 10.35 6.25
N PRO A 52 18.56 9.73 7.19
CA PRO A 52 17.22 9.23 6.91
C PRO A 52 16.27 10.37 6.54
N GLN A 53 15.32 10.07 5.66
CA GLN A 53 14.32 11.00 5.17
C GLN A 53 12.98 10.75 5.86
N ILE A 54 12.26 11.82 6.21
CA ILE A 54 10.86 11.73 6.64
C ILE A 54 9.97 12.01 5.43
N ILE A 55 9.02 11.13 5.18
CA ILE A 55 8.06 11.25 4.09
C ILE A 55 6.67 11.33 4.70
N TYR A 56 5.99 12.46 4.53
CA TYR A 56 4.61 12.59 4.99
C TYR A 56 3.69 11.67 4.20
N ARG A 57 2.78 10.96 4.89
CA ARG A 57 1.85 10.05 4.23
C ARG A 57 1.03 10.75 3.16
N HIS A 58 0.55 11.97 3.41
CA HIS A 58 -0.22 12.74 2.41
C HIS A 58 0.51 12.95 1.08
N ALA A 59 1.86 12.94 1.08
CA ALA A 59 2.68 13.08 -0.11
C ALA A 59 2.94 11.75 -0.82
N ILE A 60 2.59 10.60 -0.23
CA ILE A 60 2.83 9.27 -0.80
C ILE A 60 1.61 8.81 -1.60
N SER A 61 1.86 8.31 -2.82
CA SER A 61 0.85 7.66 -3.65
C SER A 61 0.91 6.13 -3.57
N THR A 62 2.11 5.56 -3.67
CA THR A 62 2.28 4.10 -3.80
C THR A 62 3.61 3.66 -3.20
N ILE A 63 3.62 2.50 -2.55
CA ILE A 63 4.84 1.86 -2.03
C ILE A 63 4.97 0.49 -2.70
N VAL A 64 6.09 0.27 -3.37
CA VAL A 64 6.38 -0.94 -4.13
C VAL A 64 7.60 -1.62 -3.51
N PRO A 65 7.48 -2.88 -3.05
CA PRO A 65 8.59 -3.65 -2.54
C PRO A 65 9.48 -4.12 -3.69
N ILE A 66 10.78 -4.10 -3.48
CA ILE A 66 11.75 -4.66 -4.42
C ILE A 66 11.82 -6.17 -4.16
N GLY A 67 11.44 -6.95 -5.17
CA GLY A 67 11.38 -8.40 -5.10
C GLY A 67 10.02 -8.93 -4.64
N ALA A 68 9.95 -10.24 -4.44
CA ALA A 68 8.71 -10.88 -3.98
C ALA A 68 8.36 -10.39 -2.56
N PHE A 69 7.08 -10.07 -2.36
CA PHE A 69 6.51 -9.79 -1.05
C PHE A 69 5.61 -10.95 -0.65
N ASP A 70 5.90 -11.55 0.51
CA ASP A 70 5.08 -12.64 1.04
C ASP A 70 3.90 -12.09 1.83
N VAL A 71 2.73 -12.14 1.20
CA VAL A 71 1.45 -11.67 1.75
C VAL A 71 1.03 -12.46 3.00
N GLU A 72 1.39 -13.74 3.08
CA GLU A 72 1.01 -14.64 4.18
C GLU A 72 1.71 -14.24 5.48
N SER A 73 2.96 -13.79 5.37
CA SER A 73 3.76 -13.31 6.51
C SER A 73 3.25 -12.00 7.13
N ALA A 74 2.40 -11.26 6.43
CA ALA A 74 1.91 -9.93 6.82
C ALA A 74 0.46 -9.94 7.34
N LEU A 75 -0.12 -11.12 7.57
CA LEU A 75 -1.46 -11.30 8.12
C LEU A 75 -1.48 -10.88 9.60
N VAL A 76 -2.36 -9.94 9.95
CA VAL A 76 -2.66 -9.59 11.34
C VAL A 76 -4.15 -9.83 11.59
N ASP A 77 -4.47 -10.41 12.76
CA ASP A 77 -5.85 -10.69 13.15
C ASP A 77 -6.64 -9.37 13.26
N PRO A 78 -7.88 -9.30 12.73
CA PRO A 78 -8.60 -8.04 12.62
C PRO A 78 -9.08 -7.55 14.00
N MET A 79 -8.57 -6.41 14.46
CA MET A 79 -9.25 -5.62 15.50
C MET A 79 -10.31 -4.72 14.85
N LEU A 80 -11.56 -5.01 15.20
CA LEU A 80 -12.81 -4.24 15.11
C LEU A 80 -13.45 -3.96 13.73
N PRO A 81 -14.80 -3.97 13.68
CA PRO A 81 -15.56 -3.60 12.51
C PRO A 81 -15.77 -2.09 12.49
N GLU A 82 -15.33 -1.43 11.43
CA GLU A 82 -15.85 -0.12 11.05
C GLU A 82 -16.46 -0.32 9.67
N CYS A 83 -17.74 0.02 9.54
CA CYS A 83 -18.48 -0.15 8.30
C CYS A 83 -19.01 1.22 7.90
N LYS A 84 -18.20 1.94 7.10
CA LYS A 84 -18.68 3.06 6.30
C LYS A 84 -19.16 2.49 4.96
N GLN A 85 -20.26 3.02 4.38
CA GLN A 85 -20.89 2.49 3.17
C GLN A 85 -19.92 2.24 1.98
N GLY A 86 -18.83 3.01 1.87
CA GLY A 86 -17.81 2.82 0.84
C GLY A 86 -16.89 1.62 1.06
N GLU A 87 -16.68 1.18 2.30
CA GLU A 87 -15.82 0.03 2.63
C GLU A 87 -16.48 -1.29 2.24
N ALA A 88 -17.81 -1.36 2.35
CA ALA A 88 -18.60 -2.53 1.94
C ALA A 88 -18.48 -2.83 0.44
N LEU A 89 -18.35 -1.80 -0.41
CA LEU A 89 -18.12 -1.99 -1.84
C LEU A 89 -16.74 -2.59 -2.10
N LEU A 90 -15.70 -2.07 -1.44
CA LEU A 90 -14.34 -2.58 -1.56
C LEU A 90 -14.25 -4.02 -1.03
N ASP A 91 -14.95 -4.32 0.08
CA ASP A 91 -15.06 -5.69 0.61
C ASP A 91 -15.76 -6.63 -0.37
N ALA A 92 -16.82 -6.17 -1.04
CA ALA A 92 -17.49 -6.94 -2.08
C ALA A 92 -16.54 -7.24 -3.26
N ILE A 93 -15.80 -6.22 -3.73
CA ILE A 93 -14.81 -6.36 -4.82
C ILE A 93 -13.73 -7.39 -4.44
N MET A 94 -13.20 -7.33 -3.22
CA MET A 94 -12.20 -8.30 -2.71
C MET A 94 -12.79 -9.71 -2.63
N SER A 95 -14.01 -9.85 -2.13
CA SER A 95 -14.64 -11.18 -1.96
C SER A 95 -14.89 -11.89 -3.30
N GLN A 96 -15.05 -11.13 -4.38
CA GLN A 96 -15.27 -11.64 -5.73
C GLN A 96 -13.97 -11.77 -6.55
N ASN A 97 -12.83 -11.35 -5.99
CA ASN A 97 -11.52 -11.44 -6.63
C ASN A 97 -11.48 -10.77 -8.02
N LEU A 98 -12.19 -9.64 -8.16
CA LEU A 98 -12.36 -8.95 -9.44
C LEU A 98 -11.10 -8.21 -9.87
N SER A 99 -10.80 -8.27 -11.17
CA SER A 99 -9.77 -7.42 -11.74
C SER A 99 -10.22 -5.96 -11.64
N THR A 100 -9.42 -5.14 -10.98
CA THR A 100 -9.77 -3.77 -10.64
C THR A 100 -8.79 -2.80 -11.29
N SER A 101 -9.33 -1.83 -12.01
CA SER A 101 -8.58 -0.69 -12.53
C SER A 101 -8.66 0.47 -11.54
N VAL A 102 -7.51 0.95 -11.08
CA VAL A 102 -7.35 2.06 -10.15
C VAL A 102 -6.73 3.23 -10.91
N PHE A 103 -7.46 4.33 -11.00
CA PHE A 103 -6.98 5.57 -11.59
C PHE A 103 -6.47 6.47 -10.48
N MET A 104 -5.18 6.79 -10.52
CA MET A 104 -4.50 7.65 -9.56
C MET A 104 -4.73 9.13 -9.91
N MET A 105 -4.61 10.02 -8.93
CA MET A 105 -4.76 11.47 -9.10
C MET A 105 -3.74 12.07 -10.09
N ASN A 106 -2.58 11.45 -10.25
CA ASN A 106 -1.56 11.85 -11.22
C ASN A 106 -1.80 11.30 -12.64
N GLY A 107 -2.94 10.65 -12.89
CA GLY A 107 -3.31 10.10 -14.19
C GLY A 107 -2.78 8.69 -14.48
N ILE A 108 -1.99 8.09 -13.58
CA ILE A 108 -1.52 6.71 -13.75
C ILE A 108 -2.69 5.74 -13.52
N ARG A 109 -2.86 4.77 -14.43
CA ARG A 109 -3.77 3.65 -14.27
C ARG A 109 -3.00 2.42 -13.79
N LEU A 110 -3.42 1.87 -12.66
CA LEU A 110 -2.93 0.60 -12.13
C LEU A 110 -4.03 -0.46 -12.31
N VAL A 111 -3.64 -1.68 -12.66
CA VAL A 111 -4.59 -2.79 -12.87
C VAL A 111 -4.11 -3.99 -12.06
N GLY A 112 -5.00 -4.54 -11.24
CA GLY A 112 -4.67 -5.65 -10.37
C GLY A 112 -5.87 -6.16 -9.59
N ILE A 113 -5.60 -6.99 -8.61
CA ILE A 113 -6.60 -7.58 -7.72
C ILE A 113 -6.44 -6.95 -6.34
N LEU A 114 -7.53 -6.50 -5.75
CA LEU A 114 -7.54 -5.97 -4.39
C LEU A 114 -7.41 -7.14 -3.39
N VAL A 115 -6.38 -7.09 -2.55
CA VAL A 115 -6.06 -8.17 -1.61
C VAL A 115 -6.54 -7.85 -0.20
N SER A 116 -6.33 -6.61 0.24
CA SER A 116 -6.69 -6.17 1.58
C SER A 116 -6.89 -4.66 1.57
N GLN A 117 -7.63 -4.14 2.56
CA GLN A 117 -7.78 -2.70 2.75
C GLN A 117 -7.65 -2.30 4.23
N THR A 118 -7.17 -1.08 4.43
CA THR A 118 -7.21 -0.35 5.70
C THR A 118 -7.99 0.95 5.51
N GLU A 119 -8.08 1.79 6.54
CA GLU A 119 -8.73 3.09 6.42
C GLU A 119 -8.03 3.99 5.39
N GLU A 120 -6.69 3.98 5.34
CA GLU A 120 -5.91 4.92 4.52
C GLU A 120 -5.42 4.36 3.19
N SER A 121 -5.39 3.04 3.04
CA SER A 121 -4.70 2.37 1.94
C SER A 121 -5.40 1.08 1.54
N PHE A 122 -4.97 0.52 0.42
CA PHE A 122 -5.22 -0.88 0.14
C PHE A 122 -4.02 -1.56 -0.50
N LEU A 123 -3.97 -2.86 -0.31
CA LEU A 123 -3.00 -3.75 -0.93
C LEU A 123 -3.56 -4.27 -2.25
N MET A 124 -2.82 -4.06 -3.33
CA MET A 124 -3.19 -4.57 -4.64
C MET A 124 -2.11 -5.49 -5.18
N LYS A 125 -2.54 -6.68 -5.64
CA LYS A 125 -1.70 -7.62 -6.39
C LYS A 125 -1.75 -7.25 -7.87
N VAL A 126 -0.63 -6.79 -8.38
CA VAL A 126 -0.42 -6.50 -9.80
C VAL A 126 0.39 -7.63 -10.43
N PHE A 127 0.57 -7.59 -11.76
CA PHE A 127 1.28 -8.64 -12.50
C PHE A 127 2.67 -8.98 -11.93
N ASN A 128 3.40 -7.97 -11.42
CA ASN A 128 4.79 -8.11 -10.99
C ASN A 128 4.99 -7.98 -9.48
N GLY A 129 3.96 -8.21 -8.67
CA GLY A 129 4.08 -8.19 -7.21
C GLY A 129 2.88 -7.59 -6.50
N CYS A 130 3.07 -7.24 -5.23
CA CYS A 130 2.08 -6.53 -4.43
C CYS A 130 2.55 -5.11 -4.17
N GLN A 131 1.63 -4.17 -4.14
CA GLN A 131 1.92 -2.77 -3.84
C GLN A 131 0.84 -2.20 -2.94
N GLU A 132 1.26 -1.37 -2.00
CA GLU A 132 0.34 -0.59 -1.18
C GLU A 132 0.03 0.70 -1.91
N ILE A 133 -1.26 1.01 -2.06
CA ILE A 133 -1.75 2.22 -2.71
C ILE A 133 -2.53 3.03 -1.69
N ARG A 134 -2.18 4.30 -1.55
CA ARG A 134 -2.90 5.18 -0.63
C ARG A 134 -4.20 5.68 -1.23
N LYS A 135 -5.30 5.56 -0.49
CA LYS A 135 -6.65 5.97 -0.92
C LYS A 135 -6.72 7.45 -1.27
N ALA A 136 -6.01 8.31 -0.53
CA ALA A 136 -6.00 9.75 -0.81
C ALA A 136 -5.31 10.14 -2.13
N ALA A 137 -4.56 9.23 -2.76
CA ALA A 137 -3.92 9.46 -4.06
C ALA A 137 -4.71 8.86 -5.23
N ILE A 138 -5.93 8.35 -4.98
CA ILE A 138 -6.77 7.66 -5.97
C ILE A 138 -7.90 8.56 -6.41
N ALA A 139 -8.07 8.71 -7.71
CA ALA A 139 -9.20 9.40 -8.31
C ALA A 139 -10.42 8.48 -8.44
N THR A 140 -10.26 7.25 -8.94
CA THR A 140 -11.40 6.35 -9.20
C THR A 140 -10.98 4.89 -9.18
N ILE A 141 -11.88 4.02 -8.71
CA ILE A 141 -11.72 2.56 -8.71
C ILE A 141 -12.83 1.97 -9.58
N VAL A 142 -12.46 1.12 -10.53
CA VAL A 142 -13.37 0.48 -11.49
C VAL A 142 -13.14 -1.03 -11.46
N PRO A 143 -14.01 -1.82 -10.80
CA PRO A 143 -13.98 -3.28 -10.92
C PRO A 143 -14.45 -3.72 -12.31
N SER A 144 -13.86 -4.80 -12.82
CA SER A 144 -14.21 -5.45 -14.10
C SER A 144 -14.88 -6.80 -13.88
#